data_AF-A0A8R7R8H0-F1
#
_entry.id   AF-A0A8R7R8H0-F1
#
_cell.length_a   1.000
_cell.length_b   1.000
_cell.length_c   1.000
_cell.angle_alpha   90.00
_cell.angle_beta   90.00
_cell.angle_gamma   90.00
#
_symmetry.space_group_name_H-M   'P 1'
#
loop_
_entity.id
_entity.type
_entity.pdbx_description
1 polymer ?
#
loop_
_entity_poly.entity_id
_entity_poly.type
_entity_poly.pdbx_seq_one_letter_code
_entity_poly.pdbx_strand_id
1 'polypeptide(L)'
;MDHFPRIPMYTGLNAVQVATQLISAAMVIYALKNAGRTSTSALLLRPWFIVLVIAGAIERLAGLALGVSMERDWVVLLAGTNRPVALAQANAMLNRLDLLCETVGASVFGLLLTKYDIVTCLKISSALMICSFPILVMLGQLINSVSCHALDSSRTPSDESICADLLDVRKIVQNGLSSIKHGWNEYKQQTVLPASVATVFLNFNVALAPGAIMTALLMHRGISPSIVGAFSGLCSVMGLVATFISSSLVKRVGILKAGAAGLIFQASLLSIALTVYWAGPISQRTPLLIFLASIALSRLGHMSYDVVGTQIIQTGVPASKANLIGGMEVSIASLAELVMLAMAIIANDVSHFGFLAILSVSSVAGAAWMFCRWLGNPTDEQRELFIFDPHFQLQAT
;
A
#
# COMPACT_ATOMS: atom_id res chain seq x y z
N MET A 1 -7.18 -15.14 10.08
CA MET A 1 -5.82 -14.69 10.44
C MET A 1 -5.59 -14.90 11.93
N ASP A 2 -6.44 -14.36 12.81
CA ASP A 2 -6.22 -14.46 14.28
C ASP A 2 -6.38 -15.86 14.91
N HIS A 3 -7.06 -16.78 14.21
CA HIS A 3 -7.38 -18.12 14.72
C HIS A 3 -6.39 -19.21 14.28
N PHE A 4 -5.50 -18.91 13.33
CA PHE A 4 -4.53 -19.89 12.82
C PHE A 4 -3.15 -19.65 13.44
N PRO A 5 -2.35 -20.72 13.67
CA PRO A 5 -0.96 -20.56 14.10
C PRO A 5 -0.17 -19.77 13.05
N ARG A 6 0.70 -18.86 13.51
CA ARG A 6 1.32 -17.83 12.65
C ARG A 6 2.21 -18.43 11.57
N ILE A 7 3.04 -19.43 11.90
CA ILE A 7 4.00 -20.03 10.96
C ILE A 7 3.31 -20.85 9.85
N PRO A 8 2.36 -21.76 10.16
CA PRO A 8 1.59 -22.44 9.12
C PRO A 8 0.78 -21.48 8.24
N MET A 9 0.20 -20.43 8.83
CA MET A 9 -0.53 -19.40 8.08
C MET A 9 0.40 -18.64 7.13
N TYR A 10 1.57 -18.20 7.61
CA TYR A 10 2.59 -17.55 6.79
C TYR A 10 3.02 -18.44 5.61
N THR A 11 3.26 -19.72 5.87
CA THR A 11 3.67 -20.69 4.85
C THR A 11 2.56 -20.91 3.82
N GLY A 12 1.32 -21.08 4.28
CA GLY A 12 0.15 -21.27 3.41
C GLY A 12 -0.12 -20.05 2.52
N LEU A 13 -0.07 -18.84 3.08
CA LEU A 13 -0.27 -17.61 2.30
C LEU A 13 0.84 -17.40 1.27
N ASN A 14 2.11 -17.65 1.62
CA ASN A 14 3.21 -17.57 0.65
C ASN A 14 3.05 -18.60 -0.48
N ALA A 15 2.61 -19.83 -0.15
CA ALA A 15 2.37 -20.87 -1.15
C ALA A 15 1.27 -20.47 -2.13
N VAL A 16 0.16 -19.92 -1.61
CA VAL A 16 -0.95 -19.40 -2.43
C VAL A 16 -0.49 -18.24 -3.31
N GLN A 17 0.28 -17.29 -2.75
CA GLN A 17 0.79 -16.15 -3.51
C GLN A 17 1.72 -16.59 -4.65
N VAL A 18 2.70 -17.46 -4.38
CA VAL A 18 3.62 -17.96 -5.41
C VAL A 18 2.88 -18.75 -6.49
N ALA A 19 1.95 -19.63 -6.10
CA ALA A 19 1.16 -20.42 -7.05
C ALA A 19 0.34 -19.52 -7.99
N THR A 20 -0.31 -18.49 -7.45
CA THR A 20 -1.13 -17.56 -8.23
C THR A 20 -0.30 -16.62 -9.12
N GLN A 21 0.90 -16.23 -8.69
CA GLN A 21 1.86 -15.51 -9.53
C GLN A 21 2.33 -16.37 -10.71
N LEU A 22 2.62 -17.65 -10.48
CA LEU A 22 3.01 -18.59 -11.53
C LEU A 22 1.87 -18.83 -12.53
N ILE A 23 0.63 -18.98 -12.04
CA ILE A 23 -0.56 -19.06 -12.90
C ILE A 23 -0.69 -17.79 -13.74
N SER A 24 -0.54 -16.61 -13.13
CA SER A 24 -0.61 -15.33 -13.84
C SER A 24 0.45 -15.24 -14.95
N ALA A 25 1.71 -15.58 -14.64
CA ALA A 25 2.79 -15.61 -15.62
C ALA A 25 2.51 -16.60 -16.77
N ALA A 26 1.99 -17.80 -16.46
CA ALA A 26 1.63 -18.79 -17.46
C ALA A 26 0.50 -18.29 -18.39
N MET A 27 -0.53 -17.62 -17.84
CA MET A 27 -1.63 -17.06 -18.63
C MET A 27 -1.14 -15.91 -19.53
N VAL A 28 -0.23 -15.06 -19.05
CA VAL A 28 0.36 -14.00 -19.88
C VAL A 28 1.22 -14.57 -21.00
N ILE A 29 2.04 -15.60 -20.72
CA ILE A 29 2.84 -16.29 -21.76
C ILE A 29 1.91 -16.94 -22.79
N TYR A 30 0.83 -17.58 -22.35
CA TYR A 30 -0.17 -18.16 -23.24
C TYR A 30 -0.81 -17.09 -24.12
N ALA A 31 -1.22 -15.96 -23.54
CA ALA A 31 -1.79 -14.84 -24.27
C ALA A 31 -0.84 -14.31 -25.34
N LEU A 32 0.43 -14.08 -25.00
CA LEU A 32 1.43 -13.56 -25.93
C LEU A 32 1.72 -14.51 -27.10
N LYS A 33 1.59 -15.82 -26.91
CA LYS A 33 1.81 -16.82 -27.96
C LYS A 33 0.59 -17.08 -28.83
N ASN A 34 -0.61 -17.02 -28.24
CA ASN A 34 -1.83 -17.50 -28.88
C ASN A 34 -2.84 -16.39 -29.23
N ALA A 35 -2.70 -15.19 -28.66
CA ALA A 35 -3.59 -14.07 -28.99
C ALA A 35 -3.10 -13.38 -30.27
N GLY A 36 -3.74 -13.67 -31.40
CA GLY A 36 -3.67 -12.80 -32.58
C GLY A 36 -4.29 -11.42 -32.28
N ARG A 37 -4.03 -10.42 -33.14
CA ARG A 37 -4.65 -9.08 -33.04
C ARG A 37 -6.17 -9.19 -33.03
N THR A 38 -6.75 -9.19 -31.83
CA THR A 38 -8.18 -9.29 -31.59
C THR A 38 -8.63 -8.03 -30.86
N SER A 39 -9.88 -7.61 -31.10
CA SER A 39 -10.46 -6.42 -30.47
C SER A 39 -10.43 -6.54 -28.94
N THR A 40 -10.15 -5.44 -28.24
CA THR A 40 -9.99 -5.35 -26.78
C THR A 40 -11.19 -5.93 -26.02
N SER A 41 -12.42 -5.73 -26.51
CA SER A 41 -13.64 -6.27 -25.89
C SER A 41 -13.74 -7.79 -25.99
N ALA A 42 -13.24 -8.38 -27.08
CA ALA A 42 -13.20 -9.83 -27.27
C ALA A 42 -12.09 -10.50 -26.45
N LEU A 43 -11.12 -9.72 -25.94
CA LEU A 43 -10.04 -10.19 -25.08
C LEU A 43 -10.52 -10.42 -23.65
N LEU A 44 -11.39 -9.54 -23.13
CA LEU A 44 -11.92 -9.59 -21.76
C LEU A 44 -12.73 -10.86 -21.46
N LEU A 45 -13.41 -11.40 -22.47
CA LEU A 45 -14.23 -12.60 -22.35
C LEU A 45 -13.44 -13.90 -22.54
N ARG A 46 -12.12 -13.83 -22.79
CA ARG A 46 -11.32 -15.04 -22.97
C ARG A 46 -11.09 -15.74 -21.62
N PRO A 47 -11.17 -17.08 -21.58
CA PRO A 47 -11.03 -17.83 -20.34
C PRO A 47 -9.66 -17.61 -19.67
N TRP A 48 -8.58 -17.51 -20.44
CA TRP A 48 -7.24 -17.24 -19.89
C TRP A 48 -7.16 -15.86 -19.21
N PHE A 49 -7.91 -14.85 -19.68
CA PHE A 49 -7.94 -13.53 -19.09
C PHE A 49 -8.72 -13.53 -17.78
N ILE A 50 -9.85 -14.26 -17.73
CA ILE A 50 -10.61 -14.46 -16.49
C ILE A 50 -9.74 -15.15 -15.44
N VAL A 51 -9.00 -16.20 -15.81
CA VAL A 51 -8.07 -16.88 -14.90
C VAL A 51 -6.95 -15.96 -14.44
N LEU A 52 -6.39 -15.14 -15.34
CA LEU A 52 -5.39 -14.12 -14.99
C LEU A 52 -5.93 -13.12 -13.96
N VAL A 53 -7.15 -12.62 -14.14
CA VAL A 53 -7.78 -11.68 -13.20
C VAL A 53 -8.03 -12.33 -11.84
N ILE A 54 -8.57 -13.55 -11.81
CA ILE A 54 -8.80 -14.28 -10.56
C ILE A 54 -7.48 -14.58 -9.84
N ALA A 55 -6.47 -15.06 -10.58
CA ALA A 55 -5.15 -15.34 -10.03
C ALA A 55 -4.50 -14.06 -9.46
N GLY A 56 -4.58 -12.94 -10.18
CA GLY A 56 -4.11 -11.63 -9.71
C GLY A 56 -4.85 -11.15 -8.46
N ALA A 57 -6.17 -11.37 -8.37
CA ALA A 57 -6.95 -11.01 -7.19
C ALA A 57 -6.55 -11.84 -5.96
N ILE A 58 -6.36 -13.15 -6.12
CA ILE A 58 -5.92 -14.04 -5.04
C ILE A 58 -4.48 -13.69 -4.62
N GLU A 59 -3.59 -13.42 -5.58
CA GLU A 59 -2.21 -12.98 -5.35
C GLU A 59 -2.16 -11.73 -4.48
N ARG A 60 -2.93 -10.71 -4.87
CA ARG A 60 -3.03 -9.44 -4.13
C ARG A 60 -3.59 -9.67 -2.73
N LEU A 61 -4.64 -10.48 -2.59
CA LEU A 61 -5.24 -10.77 -1.29
C LEU A 61 -4.25 -11.51 -0.36
N ALA A 62 -3.52 -12.50 -0.87
CA ALA A 62 -2.52 -13.23 -0.10
C ALA A 62 -1.34 -12.32 0.30
N GLY A 63 -0.86 -11.47 -0.62
CA GLY A 63 0.19 -10.50 -0.37
C GLY A 63 -0.21 -9.46 0.69
N LEU A 64 -1.41 -8.90 0.61
CA LEU A 64 -1.94 -7.98 1.64
C LEU A 64 -2.09 -8.67 3.00
N ALA A 65 -2.60 -9.90 3.02
CA ALA A 65 -2.71 -10.67 4.26
C ALA A 65 -1.33 -10.94 4.89
N LEU A 66 -0.32 -11.25 4.08
CA LEU A 66 1.06 -11.40 4.56
C LEU A 66 1.61 -10.07 5.12
N GLY A 67 1.45 -8.97 4.37
CA GLY A 67 1.88 -7.64 4.80
C GLY A 67 1.28 -7.23 6.15
N VAL A 68 -0.05 -7.31 6.28
CA VAL A 68 -0.76 -6.99 7.53
C VAL A 68 -0.29 -7.89 8.68
N SER A 69 -0.13 -9.20 8.45
CA SER A 69 0.36 -10.13 9.48
C SER A 69 1.76 -9.76 9.96
N MET A 70 2.66 -9.43 9.03
CA MET A 70 4.05 -9.12 9.37
C MET A 70 4.16 -7.76 10.07
N GLU A 71 3.60 -6.71 9.47
CA GLU A 71 3.75 -5.33 9.94
C GLU A 71 2.94 -5.01 11.20
N ARG A 72 1.72 -5.56 11.31
CA ARG A 72 0.80 -5.18 12.40
C ARG A 72 0.77 -6.20 13.55
N ASP A 73 1.22 -7.45 13.33
CA ASP A 73 1.29 -8.49 14.39
C ASP A 73 2.73 -8.89 14.71
N TRP A 74 3.51 -9.40 13.74
CA TRP A 74 4.84 -9.96 14.04
C TRP A 74 5.82 -8.90 14.53
N VAL A 75 5.89 -7.75 13.85
CA VAL A 75 6.82 -6.66 14.22
C VAL A 75 6.52 -6.12 15.61
N VAL A 76 5.24 -5.96 15.95
CA VAL A 76 4.80 -5.50 17.27
C VAL A 76 5.17 -6.53 18.35
N LEU A 77 4.95 -7.82 18.08
CA LEU A 77 5.28 -8.91 18.99
C LEU A 77 6.79 -9.02 19.23
N LEU A 78 7.60 -8.91 18.16
CA LEU A 78 9.06 -9.07 18.21
C LEU A 78 9.79 -7.85 18.79
N ALA A 79 9.35 -6.63 18.46
CA ALA A 79 9.95 -5.40 19.00
C ALA A 79 9.56 -5.14 20.47
N GLY A 80 8.40 -5.66 20.88
CA GLY A 80 7.81 -5.47 22.20
C GLY A 80 7.01 -4.17 22.32
N THR A 81 5.83 -4.25 22.93
CA THR A 81 4.85 -3.14 23.04
C THR A 81 5.38 -1.95 23.85
N ASN A 82 6.34 -2.17 24.75
CA ASN A 82 6.82 -1.14 25.67
C ASN A 82 8.02 -0.34 25.12
N ARG A 83 8.39 -0.53 23.85
CA ARG A 83 9.58 0.10 23.23
C ARG A 83 9.23 0.82 21.92
N PRO A 84 8.55 1.99 21.97
CA PRO A 84 8.07 2.69 20.78
C PRO A 84 9.20 3.10 19.82
N VAL A 85 10.40 3.38 20.35
CA VAL A 85 11.58 3.72 19.53
C VAL A 85 12.10 2.53 18.72
N ALA A 86 12.13 1.33 19.32
CA ALA A 86 12.56 0.11 18.63
C ALA A 86 11.55 -0.30 17.55
N LEU A 87 10.25 -0.17 17.87
CA LEU A 87 9.17 -0.41 16.91
C LEU A 87 9.26 0.54 15.70
N ALA A 88 9.44 1.84 15.95
CA ALA A 88 9.61 2.83 14.89
C ALA A 88 10.84 2.54 14.00
N GLN A 89 11.95 2.08 14.60
CA GLN A 89 13.15 1.69 13.85
C GLN A 89 12.92 0.44 13.00
N ALA A 90 12.22 -0.57 13.53
CA ALA A 90 11.88 -1.78 12.78
C ALA A 90 10.97 -1.48 11.58
N ASN A 91 9.90 -0.70 11.78
CA ASN A 91 9.01 -0.28 10.69
C ASN A 91 9.74 0.55 9.63
N ALA A 92 10.59 1.49 10.05
CA ALA A 92 11.39 2.27 9.10
C ALA A 92 12.34 1.38 8.29
N MET A 93 12.91 0.34 8.89
CA MET A 93 13.76 -0.62 8.17
C MET A 93 12.97 -1.48 7.19
N LEU A 94 11.79 -1.96 7.58
CA LEU A 94 10.90 -2.72 6.69
C LEU A 94 10.44 -1.89 5.49
N ASN A 95 9.96 -0.67 5.72
CA ASN A 95 9.53 0.21 4.62
C ASN A 95 10.69 0.56 3.68
N ARG A 96 11.92 0.71 4.21
CA ARG A 96 13.12 0.91 3.38
C ARG A 96 13.42 -0.32 2.53
N LEU A 97 13.35 -1.52 3.11
CA LEU A 97 13.59 -2.75 2.39
C LEU A 97 12.54 -2.97 1.31
N ASP A 98 11.27 -2.71 1.60
CA ASP A 98 10.17 -2.83 0.64
C ASP A 98 10.38 -1.90 -0.56
N LEU A 99 10.63 -0.61 -0.30
CA LEU A 99 10.93 0.38 -1.35
C LEU A 99 12.16 0.03 -2.18
N LEU A 100 13.21 -0.50 -1.54
CA LEU A 100 14.42 -0.95 -2.23
C LEU A 100 14.11 -2.16 -3.12
N CYS A 101 13.40 -3.16 -2.60
CA CYS A 101 13.02 -4.35 -3.35
C CYS A 101 12.11 -4.00 -4.53
N GLU A 102 11.14 -3.11 -4.35
CA GLU A 102 10.27 -2.62 -5.43
C GLU A 102 11.09 -1.93 -6.52
N THR A 103 11.96 -0.99 -6.14
CA THR A 103 12.75 -0.20 -7.09
C THR A 103 13.79 -1.05 -7.82
N VAL A 104 14.54 -1.89 -7.09
CA VAL A 104 15.56 -2.76 -7.66
C VAL A 104 14.91 -3.85 -8.51
N GLY A 105 13.82 -4.46 -8.03
CA GLY A 105 13.08 -5.49 -8.74
C GLY A 105 12.54 -4.99 -10.09
N ALA A 106 11.88 -3.83 -10.09
CA ALA A 106 11.39 -3.20 -11.32
C ALA A 106 12.54 -2.83 -12.28
N SER A 107 13.66 -2.33 -11.75
CA SER A 107 14.84 -1.95 -12.55
C SER A 107 15.51 -3.16 -13.21
N VAL A 108 15.72 -4.24 -12.44
CA VAL A 108 16.28 -5.50 -12.96
C VAL A 108 15.37 -6.10 -14.02
N PHE A 109 14.05 -6.10 -13.80
CA PHE A 109 13.09 -6.58 -14.78
C PHE A 109 13.10 -5.71 -16.05
N GLY A 110 13.17 -4.38 -15.92
CA GLY A 110 13.32 -3.46 -17.05
C GLY A 110 14.59 -3.72 -17.86
N LEU A 111 15.73 -3.95 -17.20
CA LEU A 111 16.98 -4.33 -17.87
C LEU A 111 16.87 -5.67 -18.60
N LEU A 112 16.19 -6.66 -18.02
CA LEU A 112 15.92 -7.93 -18.69
C LEU A 112 15.12 -7.72 -19.98
N LEU A 113 14.09 -6.86 -19.97
CA LEU A 113 13.29 -6.54 -21.16
C LEU A 113 14.09 -5.87 -22.28
N THR A 114 15.21 -5.19 -21.98
CA THR A 114 16.08 -4.62 -23.03
C THR A 114 16.93 -5.66 -23.74
N LYS A 115 17.22 -6.80 -23.08
CA LYS A 115 18.14 -7.83 -23.60
C LYS A 115 17.41 -9.06 -24.11
N TYR A 116 16.25 -9.37 -23.55
CA TYR A 116 15.51 -10.60 -23.81
C TYR A 116 14.07 -10.29 -24.20
N ASP A 117 13.46 -11.20 -24.95
CA ASP A 117 12.03 -11.14 -25.24
C ASP A 117 11.19 -11.32 -23.96
N ILE A 118 10.01 -10.71 -23.92
CA ILE A 118 9.12 -10.65 -22.75
C ILE A 118 8.79 -12.05 -22.22
N VAL A 119 8.64 -13.05 -23.10
CA VAL A 119 8.36 -14.44 -22.69
C VAL A 119 9.55 -15.04 -21.94
N THR A 120 10.77 -14.72 -22.34
CA THR A 120 11.99 -15.19 -21.67
C THR A 120 12.14 -14.50 -20.31
N CYS A 121 11.86 -13.21 -20.21
CA CYS A 121 11.83 -12.49 -18.94
C CYS A 121 10.82 -13.12 -17.96
N LEU A 122 9.61 -13.42 -18.42
CA LEU A 122 8.57 -14.06 -17.58
C LEU A 122 8.97 -15.46 -17.11
N LYS A 123 9.68 -16.23 -17.95
CA LYS A 123 10.23 -17.54 -17.54
C LYS A 123 11.31 -17.40 -16.46
N ILE A 124 12.22 -16.42 -16.60
CA ILE A 124 13.25 -16.14 -15.60
C ILE A 124 12.61 -15.72 -14.28
N SER A 125 11.63 -14.81 -14.30
CA SER A 125 10.87 -14.41 -13.11
C SER A 125 10.15 -15.60 -12.47
N SER A 126 9.55 -16.48 -13.27
CA SER A 126 8.89 -17.69 -12.77
C SER A 126 9.87 -18.64 -12.07
N ALA A 127 11.06 -18.85 -12.63
CA ALA A 127 12.10 -19.65 -12.01
C ALA A 127 12.57 -19.03 -10.67
N LEU A 128 12.76 -17.71 -10.63
CA LEU A 128 13.12 -17.00 -9.40
C LEU A 128 12.05 -17.14 -8.31
N MET A 129 10.76 -17.03 -8.65
CA MET A 129 9.66 -17.21 -7.70
C MET A 129 9.67 -18.63 -7.11
N ILE A 130 9.82 -19.65 -7.94
CA ILE A 130 9.92 -21.06 -7.51
C ILE A 130 11.11 -21.27 -6.57
N CYS A 131 12.28 -20.73 -6.90
CA CYS A 131 13.48 -20.85 -6.08
C CYS A 131 13.40 -20.05 -4.77
N SER A 132 12.68 -18.92 -4.77
CA SER A 132 12.53 -18.07 -3.58
C SER A 132 11.58 -18.64 -2.53
N PHE A 133 10.57 -19.42 -2.93
CA PHE A 133 9.60 -20.01 -2.02
C PHE A 133 10.21 -20.86 -0.89
N PRO A 134 11.06 -21.88 -1.15
CA PRO A 134 11.66 -22.67 -0.07
C PRO A 134 12.56 -21.82 0.84
N ILE A 135 13.21 -20.79 0.29
CA ILE A 135 14.03 -19.85 1.06
C ILE A 135 13.15 -19.05 2.03
N LEU A 136 11.99 -18.56 1.58
CA LEU A 136 11.02 -17.83 2.41
C LEU A 136 10.47 -18.70 3.55
N VAL A 137 10.18 -19.97 3.28
CA VAL A 137 9.73 -20.92 4.31
C VAL A 137 10.83 -21.16 5.35
N MET A 138 12.06 -21.40 4.89
CA MET A 138 13.22 -21.59 5.79
C MET A 138 13.48 -20.34 6.66
N LEU A 139 13.41 -19.14 6.07
CA LEU A 139 13.56 -17.88 6.81
C LEU A 139 12.45 -17.69 7.85
N GLY A 140 11.19 -18.02 7.52
CA GLY A 140 10.09 -17.97 8.47
C GLY A 140 10.31 -18.89 9.68
N GLN A 141 10.80 -20.10 9.44
CA GLN A 141 11.15 -21.04 10.51
C GLN A 141 12.35 -20.55 11.35
N LEU A 142 13.35 -19.95 10.70
CA LEU A 142 14.50 -19.36 11.38
C LEU A 142 14.10 -18.18 12.27
N ILE A 143 13.19 -17.32 11.81
CA ILE A 143 12.64 -16.23 12.63
C ILE A 143 11.96 -16.80 13.87
N ASN A 144 11.18 -17.88 13.73
CA ASN A 144 10.52 -18.52 14.87
C ASN A 144 11.52 -19.11 15.87
N SER A 145 12.55 -19.81 15.39
CA SER A 145 13.55 -20.45 16.25
C SER A 145 14.39 -19.42 17.01
N VAL A 146 14.79 -18.33 16.36
CA VAL A 146 15.52 -17.21 17.00
C VAL A 146 14.64 -16.46 18.01
N SER A 147 13.32 -16.43 17.79
CA SER A 147 12.36 -15.75 18.67
C SER A 147 11.88 -16.64 19.83
N CYS A 148 12.65 -17.68 20.19
CA CYS A 148 12.29 -18.65 21.24
C CYS A 148 10.87 -19.21 21.07
N HIS A 149 10.46 -19.50 19.83
CA HIS A 149 9.12 -20.02 19.50
C HIS A 149 7.95 -19.11 19.88
N ALA A 150 8.17 -17.81 20.05
CA ALA A 150 7.12 -16.85 20.39
C ALA A 150 5.98 -16.78 19.34
N LEU A 151 6.22 -17.21 18.10
CA LEU A 151 5.23 -17.18 17.02
C LEU A 151 4.35 -18.45 16.97
N ASP A 152 4.67 -19.50 17.73
CA ASP A 152 3.91 -20.77 17.74
C ASP A 152 2.61 -20.68 18.56
N SER A 153 2.52 -19.73 19.49
CA SER A 153 1.32 -19.55 20.31
C SER A 153 0.14 -19.05 19.47
N SER A 154 -0.95 -19.82 19.41
CA SER A 154 -2.22 -19.37 18.86
C SER A 154 -2.87 -18.35 19.79
N ARG A 155 -3.55 -17.34 19.22
CA ARG A 155 -4.14 -16.24 19.98
C ARG A 155 -5.34 -16.68 20.84
N THR A 156 -5.89 -17.86 20.54
CA THR A 156 -7.00 -18.51 21.26
C THR A 156 -6.89 -20.03 21.13
N PRO A 157 -7.09 -20.81 22.20
CA PRO A 157 -7.34 -22.24 22.08
C PRO A 157 -8.82 -22.45 21.75
N SER A 158 -9.17 -22.91 20.54
CA SER A 158 -10.48 -23.54 20.29
C SER A 158 -10.49 -24.41 19.03
N ASP A 159 -10.70 -25.69 19.29
CA ASP A 159 -11.49 -26.71 18.60
C ASP A 159 -11.27 -27.04 17.12
N GLU A 160 -11.03 -28.35 16.90
CA GLU A 160 -10.97 -29.12 15.65
C GLU A 160 -12.19 -28.98 14.70
N SER A 161 -13.15 -28.11 15.01
CA SER A 161 -14.42 -27.95 14.27
C SER A 161 -14.28 -27.29 12.88
N ILE A 162 -13.15 -26.67 12.56
CA ILE A 162 -13.02 -25.80 11.36
C ILE A 162 -12.93 -26.60 10.05
N CYS A 163 -12.44 -27.84 10.09
CA CYS A 163 -12.24 -28.64 8.87
C CYS A 163 -13.58 -29.10 8.24
N ALA A 164 -14.66 -29.17 9.02
CA ALA A 164 -15.99 -29.54 8.55
C ALA A 164 -16.81 -28.35 7.97
N ASP A 165 -16.48 -27.11 8.35
CA ASP A 165 -17.22 -25.90 7.95
C ASP A 165 -16.75 -25.31 6.60
N LEU A 166 -15.65 -25.83 6.03
CA LEU A 166 -15.02 -25.35 4.79
C LEU A 166 -15.83 -25.68 3.51
N LEU A 167 -16.80 -26.60 3.60
CA LEU A 167 -17.65 -27.01 2.47
C LEU A 167 -18.97 -26.22 2.36
N ASP A 168 -19.35 -25.42 3.37
CA ASP A 168 -20.61 -24.69 3.37
C ASP A 168 -20.39 -23.20 3.04
N VAL A 169 -20.29 -22.91 1.73
CA VAL A 169 -20.08 -21.56 1.19
C VAL A 169 -21.07 -20.54 1.76
N ARG A 170 -22.29 -20.95 2.08
CA ARG A 170 -23.33 -20.06 2.63
C ARG A 170 -22.98 -19.60 4.04
N LYS A 171 -22.51 -20.50 4.89
CA LYS A 171 -22.05 -20.16 6.26
C LYS A 171 -20.79 -19.29 6.22
N ILE A 172 -19.87 -19.56 5.29
CA ILE A 172 -18.66 -18.74 5.11
C ILE A 172 -19.03 -17.29 4.77
N VAL A 173 -19.97 -17.09 3.84
CA VAL A 173 -20.44 -15.75 3.46
C VAL A 173 -21.15 -15.05 4.63
N GLN A 174 -22.01 -15.76 5.36
CA GLN A 174 -22.73 -15.19 6.50
C GLN A 174 -21.78 -14.81 7.65
N ASN A 175 -20.83 -15.69 7.99
CA ASN A 175 -19.81 -15.46 9.01
C ASN A 175 -18.83 -14.35 8.59
N GLY A 176 -18.52 -14.26 7.30
CA GLY A 176 -17.73 -13.17 6.72
C GLY A 176 -18.43 -11.83 6.87
N LEU A 177 -19.72 -11.75 6.51
CA LEU A 177 -20.50 -10.51 6.60
C LEU A 177 -20.67 -10.04 8.05
N SER A 178 -20.91 -10.95 9.00
CA SER A 178 -20.97 -10.59 10.42
C SER A 178 -19.61 -10.10 10.93
N SER A 179 -18.50 -10.69 10.47
CA SER A 179 -17.14 -10.28 10.83
C SER A 179 -16.80 -8.90 10.28
N ILE A 180 -17.20 -8.58 9.04
CA ILE A 180 -17.04 -7.26 8.44
C ILE A 180 -17.85 -6.22 9.22
N LYS A 181 -19.12 -6.54 9.57
CA LYS A 181 -19.96 -5.64 10.35
C LYS A 181 -19.36 -5.35 11.72
N HIS A 182 -18.85 -6.38 12.39
CA HIS A 182 -18.15 -6.25 13.66
C HIS A 182 -16.87 -5.41 13.52
N GLY A 183 -16.02 -5.72 12.54
CA GLY A 183 -14.79 -4.98 12.25
C GLY A 183 -15.05 -3.50 11.94
N TRP A 184 -16.12 -3.19 11.21
CA TRP A 184 -16.53 -1.81 10.93
C TRP A 184 -16.94 -1.05 12.19
N ASN A 185 -17.68 -1.70 13.09
CA ASN A 185 -18.11 -1.09 14.35
C ASN A 185 -16.90 -0.79 15.25
N GLU A 186 -15.98 -1.74 15.36
CA GLU A 186 -14.71 -1.61 16.08
C GLU A 186 -13.79 -0.53 15.48
N TYR A 187 -13.69 -0.49 14.16
CA TYR A 187 -12.87 0.49 13.43
C TYR A 187 -13.34 1.93 13.67
N LYS A 188 -14.65 2.17 13.64
CA LYS A 188 -15.23 3.50 13.89
C LYS A 188 -15.00 4.04 15.31
N GLN A 189 -14.83 3.14 16.27
CA GLN A 189 -14.65 3.51 17.67
C GLN A 189 -13.18 3.83 18.00
N GLN A 190 -12.24 3.65 17.06
CA GLN A 190 -10.83 3.91 17.32
C GLN A 190 -10.54 5.40 17.43
N THR A 191 -9.83 5.81 18.48
CA THR A 191 -9.39 7.19 18.72
C THR A 191 -8.45 7.71 17.62
N VAL A 192 -7.70 6.79 16.98
CA VAL A 192 -6.79 7.07 15.85
C VAL A 192 -7.45 6.98 14.46
N LEU A 193 -8.79 6.86 14.39
CA LEU A 193 -9.55 6.79 13.14
C LEU A 193 -9.19 7.91 12.13
N PRO A 194 -9.04 9.19 12.52
CA PRO A 194 -8.71 10.25 11.55
C PRO A 194 -7.37 10.04 10.84
N ALA A 195 -6.38 9.42 11.51
CA ALA A 195 -5.11 9.09 10.88
C ALA A 195 -5.27 8.02 9.79
N SER A 196 -6.08 6.99 10.05
CA SER A 196 -6.35 5.94 9.06
C SER A 196 -7.24 6.45 7.91
N VAL A 197 -8.24 7.27 8.21
CA VAL A 197 -9.07 7.90 7.17
C VAL A 197 -8.24 8.84 6.29
N ALA A 198 -7.22 9.51 6.82
CA ALA A 198 -6.32 10.30 5.97
C ALA A 198 -5.57 9.41 4.97
N THR A 199 -5.12 8.21 5.35
CA THR A 199 -4.55 7.21 4.42
C THR A 199 -5.55 6.81 3.34
N VAL A 200 -6.82 6.60 3.69
CA VAL A 200 -7.90 6.30 2.71
C VAL A 200 -8.03 7.43 1.69
N PHE A 201 -8.04 8.69 2.13
CA PHE A 201 -8.11 9.84 1.23
C PHE A 201 -6.86 9.95 0.34
N LEU A 202 -5.67 9.60 0.85
CA LEU A 202 -4.46 9.54 0.04
C LEU A 202 -4.53 8.48 -1.06
N ASN A 203 -5.11 7.30 -0.79
CA ASN A 203 -5.29 6.25 -1.80
C ASN A 203 -6.29 6.62 -2.91
N PHE A 204 -7.15 7.60 -2.64
CA PHE A 204 -7.99 8.21 -3.67
C PHE A 204 -7.18 9.04 -4.68
N ASN A 205 -5.94 9.42 -4.37
CA ASN A 205 -5.06 10.16 -5.28
C ASN A 205 -4.40 9.24 -6.32
N VAL A 206 -5.19 8.67 -7.24
CA VAL A 206 -4.67 7.79 -8.30
C VAL A 206 -4.22 8.58 -9.55
N ALA A 207 -4.84 9.74 -9.82
CA ALA A 207 -4.57 10.49 -11.05
C ALA A 207 -3.23 11.25 -11.02
N LEU A 208 -2.85 11.80 -9.86
CA LEU A 208 -1.60 12.56 -9.66
C LEU A 208 -0.57 11.75 -8.85
N ALA A 209 -0.45 10.47 -9.18
CA ALA A 209 0.54 9.57 -8.64
C ALA A 209 1.31 8.89 -9.80
N PRO A 210 2.56 8.42 -9.57
CA PRO A 210 3.25 7.57 -10.53
C PRO A 210 2.45 6.28 -10.71
N GLY A 211 1.77 6.13 -11.83
CA GLY A 211 0.86 5.02 -12.09
C GLY A 211 0.33 5.02 -13.51
N ALA A 212 -0.49 4.01 -13.84
CA ALA A 212 -0.95 3.77 -15.21
C ALA A 212 -1.69 4.97 -15.82
N ILE A 213 -2.52 5.68 -15.04
CA ILE A 213 -3.27 6.85 -15.52
C ILE A 213 -2.32 8.00 -15.90
N MET A 214 -1.36 8.33 -15.04
CA MET A 214 -0.35 9.37 -15.32
C MET A 214 0.53 8.99 -16.51
N THR A 215 1.01 7.74 -16.56
CA THR A 215 1.77 7.24 -17.70
C THR A 215 0.98 7.32 -19.00
N ALA A 216 -0.30 6.92 -18.99
CA ALA A 216 -1.16 7.01 -20.16
C ALA A 216 -1.36 8.46 -20.63
N LEU A 217 -1.58 9.40 -19.70
CA LEU A 217 -1.65 10.83 -20.01
C LEU A 217 -0.38 11.32 -20.71
N LEU A 218 0.80 11.04 -20.13
CA LEU A 218 2.07 11.52 -20.67
C LEU A 218 2.35 10.93 -22.06
N MET A 219 2.06 9.64 -22.26
CA MET A 219 2.19 8.98 -23.56
C MET A 219 1.24 9.57 -24.60
N HIS A 220 -0.02 9.81 -24.23
CA HIS A 220 -1.00 10.44 -25.13
C HIS A 220 -0.62 11.89 -25.49
N ARG A 221 0.09 12.59 -24.61
CA ARG A 221 0.65 13.93 -24.87
C ARG A 221 1.95 13.90 -25.68
N GLY A 222 2.41 12.73 -26.14
CA GLY A 222 3.61 12.57 -26.95
C GLY A 222 4.92 12.69 -26.15
N ILE A 223 4.88 12.60 -24.82
CA ILE A 223 6.08 12.62 -23.98
C ILE A 223 6.86 11.32 -24.18
N SER A 224 8.17 11.42 -24.35
CA SER A 224 9.00 10.25 -24.62
C SER A 224 8.98 9.25 -23.45
N PRO A 225 9.01 7.93 -23.73
CA PRO A 225 9.11 6.90 -22.70
C PRO A 225 10.29 7.07 -21.75
N SER A 226 11.39 7.65 -22.22
CA SER A 226 12.55 7.97 -21.39
C SER A 226 12.25 8.99 -20.29
N ILE A 227 11.47 10.04 -20.58
CA ILE A 227 11.07 11.05 -19.59
C ILE A 227 10.10 10.45 -18.58
N VAL A 228 9.16 9.62 -19.05
CA VAL A 228 8.23 8.93 -18.15
C VAL A 228 8.96 7.95 -17.24
N GLY A 229 9.93 7.21 -17.77
CA GLY A 229 10.81 6.34 -16.96
C GLY A 229 11.65 7.13 -15.94
N ALA A 230 12.21 8.27 -16.35
CA ALA A 230 12.97 9.15 -15.45
C ALA A 230 12.08 9.73 -14.33
N PHE A 231 10.85 10.13 -14.66
CA PHE A 231 9.86 10.60 -13.67
C PHE A 231 9.51 9.51 -12.66
N SER A 232 9.23 8.29 -13.11
CA SER A 232 8.97 7.15 -12.23
C SER A 232 10.16 6.83 -11.34
N GLY A 233 11.38 6.81 -11.90
CA GLY A 233 12.61 6.61 -11.12
C GLY A 233 12.83 7.69 -10.07
N LEU A 234 12.57 8.96 -10.39
CA LEU A 234 12.65 10.06 -9.44
C LEU A 234 11.62 9.90 -8.31
N CYS A 235 10.39 9.47 -8.62
CA CYS A 235 9.37 9.19 -7.61
C CYS A 235 9.81 8.10 -6.63
N SER A 236 10.44 7.02 -7.10
CA SER A 236 10.99 5.96 -6.26
C SER A 236 12.10 6.45 -5.34
N VAL A 237 13.03 7.26 -5.87
CA VAL A 237 14.11 7.88 -5.07
C VAL A 237 13.53 8.78 -3.98
N MET A 238 12.53 9.60 -4.31
CA MET A 238 11.85 10.45 -3.33
C MET A 238 11.15 9.61 -2.25
N GLY A 239 10.51 8.49 -2.61
CA GLY A 239 9.94 7.56 -1.63
C GLY A 239 10.99 7.03 -0.65
N LEU A 240 12.16 6.65 -1.13
CA LEU A 240 13.27 6.18 -0.28
C LEU A 240 13.80 7.28 0.64
N VAL A 241 14.01 8.49 0.11
CA VAL A 241 14.47 9.65 0.90
C VAL A 241 13.48 9.99 2.03
N ALA A 242 12.17 9.84 1.78
CA ALA A 242 11.14 10.09 2.78
C ALA A 242 11.31 9.23 4.03
N THR A 243 11.80 7.99 3.92
CA THR A 243 12.00 7.10 5.08
C THR A 243 13.08 7.59 6.05
N PHE A 244 14.03 8.40 5.57
CA PHE A 244 15.04 9.04 6.41
C PHE A 244 14.51 10.35 7.00
N ILE A 245 13.81 11.13 6.16
CA ILE A 245 13.22 12.40 6.58
C ILE A 245 12.16 12.17 7.66
N SER A 246 11.28 11.18 7.50
CA SER A 246 10.22 10.86 8.47
C SER A 246 10.81 10.55 9.85
N SER A 247 11.85 9.71 9.90
CA SER A 247 12.56 9.39 11.15
C SER A 247 13.17 10.63 11.81
N SER A 248 13.75 11.53 11.02
CA SER A 248 14.33 12.79 11.52
C SER A 248 13.25 13.75 12.03
N LEU A 249 12.13 13.84 11.30
CA LEU A 249 11.02 14.72 11.61
C LEU A 249 10.31 14.27 12.89
N VAL A 250 10.01 12.96 13.03
CA VAL A 250 9.42 12.38 14.24
C VAL A 250 10.29 12.66 15.47
N LYS A 251 11.63 12.54 15.35
CA LYS A 251 12.56 12.84 16.44
C LYS A 251 12.55 14.32 16.87
N ARG A 252 12.32 15.25 15.94
CA ARG A 252 12.39 16.68 16.22
C ARG A 252 11.07 17.28 16.68
N VAL A 253 9.97 16.90 16.04
CA VAL A 253 8.67 17.59 16.24
C VAL A 253 7.57 16.69 16.82
N GLY A 254 7.82 15.40 16.99
CA GLY A 254 6.81 14.42 17.40
C GLY A 254 6.15 13.71 16.23
N ILE A 255 5.45 12.61 16.52
CA ILE A 255 4.79 11.76 15.53
C ILE A 255 3.63 12.51 14.87
N LEU A 256 2.82 13.21 15.66
CA LEU A 256 1.60 13.85 15.14
C LEU A 256 1.93 15.06 14.25
N LYS A 257 2.84 15.94 14.68
CA LYS A 257 3.26 17.10 13.87
C LYS A 257 4.02 16.68 12.62
N ALA A 258 4.82 15.61 12.69
CA ALA A 258 5.49 15.06 11.52
C ALA A 258 4.48 14.57 10.46
N GLY A 259 3.41 13.90 10.89
CA GLY A 259 2.33 13.47 10.00
C GLY A 259 1.62 14.63 9.32
N ALA A 260 1.23 15.66 10.09
CA ALA A 260 0.59 16.86 9.56
C ALA A 260 1.49 17.59 8.54
N ALA A 261 2.78 17.74 8.85
CA ALA A 261 3.75 18.36 7.94
C ALA A 261 3.87 17.59 6.62
N GLY A 262 3.90 16.25 6.66
CA GLY A 262 3.91 15.40 5.46
C GLY A 262 2.68 15.62 4.57
N LEU A 263 1.48 15.64 5.16
CA LEU A 263 0.22 15.86 4.44
C LEU A 263 0.12 17.25 3.84
N ILE A 264 0.47 18.30 4.60
CA ILE A 264 0.45 19.69 4.10
C ILE A 264 1.46 19.85 2.95
N PHE A 265 2.65 19.27 3.11
CA PHE A 265 3.67 19.32 2.08
C PHE A 265 3.20 18.65 0.78
N GLN A 266 2.61 17.45 0.88
CA GLN A 266 2.03 16.77 -0.27
C GLN A 266 0.90 17.60 -0.92
N ALA A 267 -0.06 18.09 -0.13
CA ALA A 267 -1.20 18.87 -0.62
C ALA A 267 -0.76 20.15 -1.35
N SER A 268 0.23 20.86 -0.81
CA SER A 268 0.76 22.09 -1.43
C SER A 268 1.42 21.81 -2.79
N LEU A 269 2.25 20.77 -2.88
CA LEU A 269 2.93 20.39 -4.13
C LEU A 269 1.96 19.90 -5.20
N LEU A 270 0.94 19.11 -4.83
CA LEU A 270 -0.08 18.67 -5.77
C LEU A 270 -0.98 19.82 -6.22
N SER A 271 -1.22 20.81 -5.36
CA SER A 271 -1.93 22.04 -5.74
C SER A 271 -1.13 22.86 -6.75
N ILE A 272 0.20 22.94 -6.59
CA ILE A 272 1.09 23.56 -7.59
C ILE A 272 1.01 22.79 -8.91
N ALA A 273 1.08 21.45 -8.88
CA ALA A 273 0.96 20.63 -10.09
C ALA A 273 -0.38 20.87 -10.81
N LEU A 274 -1.50 20.92 -10.08
CA LEU A 274 -2.80 21.22 -10.65
C LEU A 274 -2.87 22.63 -11.25
N THR A 275 -2.31 23.62 -10.57
CA THR A 275 -2.26 25.00 -11.05
C THR A 275 -1.45 25.10 -12.34
N VAL A 276 -0.30 24.42 -12.42
CA VAL A 276 0.54 24.37 -13.64
C VAL A 276 -0.17 23.64 -14.77
N TYR A 277 -0.92 22.57 -14.47
CA TYR A 277 -1.75 21.87 -15.46
C TYR A 277 -2.83 22.79 -16.05
N TRP A 278 -3.45 23.64 -15.23
CA TRP A 278 -4.50 24.57 -15.63
C TRP A 278 -3.98 25.84 -16.33
N ALA A 279 -2.82 26.34 -15.92
CA ALA A 279 -2.31 27.64 -16.37
C ALA A 279 -1.82 27.66 -17.83
N GLY A 280 -1.58 26.52 -18.46
CA GLY A 280 -1.17 26.51 -19.86
C GLY A 280 -0.87 25.13 -20.44
N PRO A 281 -0.49 25.08 -21.73
CA PRO A 281 -0.19 23.82 -22.39
C PRO A 281 1.06 23.17 -21.80
N ILE A 282 0.86 22.02 -21.15
CA ILE A 282 1.92 21.13 -20.64
C ILE A 282 2.87 20.63 -21.74
N SER A 283 2.61 20.93 -23.01
CA SER A 283 3.53 20.66 -24.12
C SER A 283 4.80 21.49 -24.08
N GLN A 284 4.84 22.61 -23.34
CA GLN A 284 6.07 23.39 -23.18
C GLN A 284 7.00 22.74 -22.15
N ARG A 285 8.31 22.78 -22.42
CA ARG A 285 9.33 22.11 -21.61
C ARG A 285 9.30 22.52 -20.13
N THR A 286 9.16 23.82 -19.84
CA THR A 286 9.17 24.35 -18.48
C THR A 286 7.95 23.93 -17.65
N PRO A 287 6.69 24.16 -18.06
CA PRO A 287 5.52 23.74 -17.28
C PRO A 287 5.44 22.21 -17.14
N LEU A 288 5.86 21.43 -18.15
CA LEU A 288 5.98 19.98 -18.02
C LEU A 288 6.91 19.58 -16.88
N LEU A 289 8.12 20.16 -16.84
CA LEU A 289 9.10 19.84 -15.81
C LEU A 289 8.62 20.26 -14.43
N ILE A 290 7.97 21.41 -14.29
CA ILE A 290 7.40 21.85 -13.00
C ILE A 290 6.27 20.88 -12.59
N PHE A 291 5.35 20.53 -13.49
CA PHE A 291 4.28 19.58 -13.22
C PHE A 291 4.81 18.23 -12.72
N LEU A 292 5.77 17.64 -13.44
CA LEU A 292 6.37 16.36 -13.07
C LEU A 292 7.20 16.45 -11.79
N ALA A 293 7.98 17.53 -11.62
CA ALA A 293 8.80 17.73 -10.42
C ALA A 293 7.93 17.91 -9.17
N SER A 294 6.82 18.66 -9.25
CA SER A 294 5.87 18.83 -8.16
C SER A 294 5.25 17.50 -7.74
N ILE A 295 4.83 16.65 -8.69
CA ILE A 295 4.30 15.32 -8.38
C ILE A 295 5.38 14.42 -7.77
N ALA A 296 6.59 14.41 -8.35
CA ALA A 296 7.69 13.59 -7.84
C ALA A 296 8.10 14.00 -6.43
N LEU A 297 8.21 15.30 -6.16
CA LEU A 297 8.55 15.82 -4.84
C LEU A 297 7.42 15.58 -3.82
N SER A 298 6.16 15.56 -4.26
CA SER A 298 5.03 15.25 -3.38
C SER A 298 5.09 13.85 -2.78
N ARG A 299 5.82 12.91 -3.43
CA ARG A 299 6.09 11.57 -2.89
C ARG A 299 6.85 11.60 -1.58
N LEU A 300 7.66 12.64 -1.33
CA LEU A 300 8.30 12.82 -0.02
C LEU A 300 7.25 12.99 1.08
N GLY A 301 6.23 13.82 0.85
CA GLY A 301 5.15 14.05 1.82
C GLY A 301 4.27 12.82 2.01
N HIS A 302 3.87 12.19 0.90
CA HIS A 302 3.07 10.97 0.92
C HIS A 302 3.74 9.84 1.70
N MET A 303 4.97 9.48 1.32
CA MET A 303 5.68 8.36 1.95
C MET A 303 6.12 8.70 3.38
N SER A 304 6.40 9.99 3.67
CA SER A 304 6.65 10.40 5.05
C SER A 304 5.41 10.23 5.93
N TYR A 305 4.22 10.57 5.41
CA TYR A 305 2.98 10.33 6.13
C TYR A 305 2.71 8.85 6.30
N ASP A 306 2.95 8.02 5.28
CA ASP A 306 2.69 6.58 5.32
C ASP A 306 3.44 5.86 6.47
N VAL A 307 4.74 6.19 6.65
CA VAL A 307 5.54 5.70 7.79
C VAL A 307 4.93 6.16 9.12
N VAL A 308 4.57 7.43 9.21
CA VAL A 308 4.07 8.05 10.45
C VAL A 308 2.66 7.56 10.80
N GLY A 309 1.76 7.48 9.84
CA GLY A 309 0.39 7.03 9.97
C GLY A 309 0.33 5.57 10.42
N THR A 310 1.16 4.71 9.83
CA THR A 310 1.30 3.32 10.28
C THR A 310 1.74 3.24 11.74
N GLN A 311 2.71 4.07 12.14
CA GLN A 311 3.17 4.11 13.53
C GLN A 311 2.09 4.67 14.48
N ILE A 312 1.31 5.67 14.07
CA ILE A 312 0.16 6.19 14.84
C ILE A 312 -0.85 5.07 15.11
N ILE A 313 -1.19 4.29 14.09
CA ILE A 313 -2.18 3.21 14.21
C ILE A 313 -1.64 2.07 15.06
N GLN A 314 -0.39 1.64 14.87
CA GLN A 314 0.23 0.61 15.71
C GLN A 314 0.34 1.02 17.19
N THR A 315 0.48 2.32 17.48
CA THR A 315 0.54 2.82 18.86
C THR A 315 -0.86 2.96 19.47
N GLY A 316 -1.83 3.42 18.67
CA GLY A 316 -3.19 3.69 19.15
C GLY A 316 -4.11 2.47 19.19
N VAL A 317 -3.80 1.42 18.45
CA VAL A 317 -4.65 0.22 18.36
C VAL A 317 -4.16 -0.87 19.32
N PRO A 318 -5.05 -1.41 20.19
CA PRO A 318 -4.70 -2.55 21.03
C PRO A 318 -4.23 -3.75 20.20
N ALA A 319 -3.14 -4.40 20.64
CA ALA A 319 -2.56 -5.52 19.90
C ALA A 319 -3.60 -6.61 19.57
N SER A 320 -4.55 -6.89 20.48
CA SER A 320 -5.63 -7.86 20.30
C SER A 320 -6.55 -7.59 19.11
N LYS A 321 -6.65 -6.33 18.65
CA LYS A 321 -7.50 -5.90 17.54
C LYS A 321 -6.71 -5.41 16.32
N ALA A 322 -5.37 -5.49 16.36
CA ALA A 322 -4.48 -4.92 15.33
C ALA A 322 -4.74 -5.48 13.92
N ASN A 323 -4.88 -6.79 13.78
CA ASN A 323 -5.17 -7.42 12.48
C ASN A 323 -6.56 -7.07 11.94
N LEU A 324 -7.57 -7.01 12.82
CA LEU A 324 -8.94 -6.64 12.44
C LEU A 324 -8.99 -5.20 11.92
N ILE A 325 -8.39 -4.27 12.67
CA ILE A 325 -8.39 -2.84 12.33
C ILE A 325 -7.52 -2.57 11.10
N GLY A 326 -6.32 -3.18 11.03
CA GLY A 326 -5.46 -3.09 9.85
C GLY A 326 -6.11 -3.66 8.60
N GLY A 327 -6.82 -4.79 8.72
CA GLY A 327 -7.59 -5.37 7.62
C GLY A 327 -8.73 -4.45 7.14
N MET A 328 -9.45 -3.79 8.05
CA MET A 328 -10.49 -2.83 7.67
C MET A 328 -9.91 -1.57 7.01
N GLU A 329 -8.81 -1.03 7.54
CA GLU A 329 -8.08 0.09 6.94
C GLU A 329 -7.72 -0.20 5.47
N VAL A 330 -7.03 -1.32 5.23
CA VAL A 330 -6.61 -1.73 3.87
C VAL A 330 -7.81 -1.97 2.95
N SER A 331 -8.92 -2.53 3.49
CA SER A 331 -10.14 -2.77 2.72
C SER A 331 -10.80 -1.46 2.28
N ILE A 332 -10.89 -0.47 3.18
CA ILE A 332 -11.49 0.83 2.87
C ILE A 332 -10.59 1.62 1.92
N ALA A 333 -9.26 1.56 2.10
CA ALA A 333 -8.27 2.13 1.19
C ALA A 333 -8.40 1.55 -0.22
N SER A 334 -8.44 0.23 -0.35
CA SER A 334 -8.65 -0.47 -1.63
C SER A 334 -9.98 -0.09 -2.28
N LEU A 335 -11.04 0.09 -1.48
CA LEU A 335 -12.34 0.54 -1.99
C LEU A 335 -12.26 1.98 -2.53
N ALA A 336 -11.55 2.88 -1.85
CA ALA A 336 -11.33 4.25 -2.31
C ALA A 336 -10.56 4.27 -3.65
N GLU A 337 -9.50 3.47 -3.77
CA GLU A 337 -8.76 3.31 -5.02
C GLU A 337 -9.66 2.76 -6.13
N LEU A 338 -10.46 1.72 -5.86
CA LEU A 338 -11.42 1.16 -6.81
C LEU A 338 -12.42 2.20 -7.32
N VAL A 339 -12.97 3.03 -6.44
CA VAL A 339 -13.87 4.12 -6.81
C VAL A 339 -13.16 5.10 -7.74
N MET A 340 -11.91 5.48 -7.42
CA MET A 340 -11.15 6.39 -8.28
C MET A 340 -10.84 5.78 -9.65
N LEU A 341 -10.47 4.49 -9.70
CA LEU A 341 -10.26 3.77 -10.95
C LEU A 341 -11.56 3.68 -11.77
N ALA A 342 -12.71 3.45 -11.13
CA ALA A 342 -14.01 3.47 -11.79
C ALA A 342 -14.33 4.86 -12.36
N MET A 343 -14.04 5.94 -11.60
CA MET A 343 -14.18 7.31 -12.11
C MET A 343 -13.27 7.57 -13.31
N ALA A 344 -12.05 7.02 -13.33
CA ALA A 344 -11.15 7.11 -14.48
C ALA A 344 -11.66 6.34 -15.71
N ILE A 345 -12.33 5.20 -15.51
CA ILE A 345 -12.98 4.45 -16.61
C ILE A 345 -14.17 5.24 -17.18
N ILE A 346 -14.97 5.88 -16.32
CA ILE A 346 -16.08 6.74 -16.75
C ILE A 346 -15.52 7.96 -17.50
N ALA A 347 -14.47 8.56 -16.97
CA ALA A 347 -13.73 9.67 -17.58
C ALA A 347 -12.62 9.18 -18.54
N ASN A 348 -12.99 8.31 -19.49
CA ASN A 348 -12.04 7.61 -20.38
C ASN A 348 -11.28 8.53 -21.36
N ASP A 349 -11.72 9.79 -21.53
CA ASP A 349 -11.06 10.74 -22.42
C ASP A 349 -10.08 11.65 -21.66
N VAL A 350 -8.92 11.90 -22.26
CA VAL A 350 -7.84 12.75 -21.72
C VAL A 350 -8.32 14.18 -21.47
N SER A 351 -9.36 14.64 -22.18
CA SER A 351 -10.05 15.91 -21.92
C SER A 351 -10.58 16.02 -20.50
N HIS A 352 -11.00 14.90 -19.89
CA HIS A 352 -11.54 14.84 -18.53
C HIS A 352 -10.46 14.61 -17.46
N PHE A 353 -9.18 14.49 -17.83
CA PHE A 353 -8.10 14.29 -16.86
C PHE A 353 -8.05 15.43 -15.82
N GLY A 354 -8.36 16.67 -16.23
CA GLY A 354 -8.43 17.81 -15.30
C GLY A 354 -9.41 17.58 -14.14
N PHE A 355 -10.55 16.93 -14.40
CA PHE A 355 -11.51 16.56 -13.35
C PHE A 355 -10.93 15.52 -12.39
N LEU A 356 -10.29 14.47 -12.92
CA LEU A 356 -9.62 13.44 -12.10
C LEU A 356 -8.50 14.05 -11.25
N ALA A 357 -7.74 15.01 -11.80
CA ALA A 357 -6.69 15.72 -11.08
C ALA A 357 -7.26 16.59 -9.94
N ILE A 358 -8.37 17.31 -10.16
CA ILE A 358 -9.05 18.08 -9.12
C ILE A 358 -9.54 17.17 -7.99
N LEU A 359 -10.16 16.05 -8.35
CA LEU A 359 -10.66 15.06 -7.40
C LEU A 359 -9.51 14.53 -6.53
N SER A 360 -8.39 14.16 -7.15
CA SER A 360 -7.13 13.79 -6.49
C SER A 360 -6.63 14.86 -5.50
N VAL A 361 -6.47 16.11 -5.94
CA VAL A 361 -5.98 17.20 -5.06
C VAL A 361 -6.95 17.48 -3.93
N SER A 362 -8.25 17.49 -4.21
CA SER A 362 -9.29 17.74 -3.20
C SER A 362 -9.27 16.67 -2.10
N SER A 363 -9.02 15.41 -2.47
CA SER A 363 -8.88 14.32 -1.49
C SER A 363 -7.65 14.50 -0.62
N VAL A 364 -6.49 14.81 -1.20
CA VAL A 364 -5.25 15.03 -0.43
C VAL A 364 -5.37 16.27 0.48
N ALA A 365 -6.00 17.35 0.00
CA ALA A 365 -6.28 18.53 0.81
C ALA A 365 -7.28 18.21 1.94
N GLY A 366 -8.31 17.40 1.67
CA GLY A 366 -9.25 16.90 2.67
C GLY A 366 -8.56 16.07 3.76
N ALA A 367 -7.63 15.19 3.38
CA ALA A 367 -6.81 14.42 4.31
C ALA A 367 -5.99 15.34 5.23
N ALA A 368 -5.28 16.31 4.64
CA ALA A 368 -4.49 17.28 5.39
C ALA A 368 -5.34 18.11 6.35
N TRP A 369 -6.48 18.62 5.88
CA TRP A 369 -7.41 19.41 6.70
C TRP A 369 -7.99 18.61 7.86
N MET A 370 -8.49 17.39 7.59
CA MET A 370 -9.06 16.53 8.62
C MET A 370 -8.02 16.14 9.67
N PHE A 371 -6.80 15.76 9.25
CA PHE A 371 -5.73 15.40 10.16
C PHE A 371 -5.26 16.60 11.00
N CYS A 372 -5.13 17.79 10.40
CA CYS A 372 -4.77 19.00 11.14
C CYS A 372 -5.86 19.43 12.14
N ARG A 373 -7.13 19.25 11.78
CA ARG A 373 -8.27 19.50 12.68
C ARG A 373 -8.24 18.54 13.88
N TRP A 374 -7.95 17.26 13.63
CA TRP A 374 -7.77 16.26 14.69
C TRP A 374 -6.57 16.59 15.59
N LEU A 375 -5.46 17.04 15.01
CA LEU A 375 -4.29 17.50 15.76
C LEU A 375 -4.59 18.75 16.62
N GLY A 376 -5.37 19.70 16.09
CA GLY A 376 -5.70 20.95 16.79
C GLY A 376 -6.71 20.79 17.94
N ASN A 377 -7.54 19.74 17.90
CA ASN A 377 -8.58 19.48 18.91
C ASN A 377 -8.38 18.08 19.54
N PRO A 378 -7.35 17.91 20.38
CA PRO A 378 -7.02 16.59 20.94
C PRO A 378 -8.01 16.15 22.02
N THR A 379 -8.41 14.87 21.97
CA THR A 379 -9.20 14.22 23.04
C THR A 379 -8.31 13.78 24.21
N ASP A 380 -8.90 13.53 25.39
CA ASP A 380 -8.15 13.08 26.57
C ASP A 380 -7.46 11.73 26.34
N GLU A 381 -8.16 10.78 25.70
CA GLU A 381 -7.58 9.49 25.29
C GLU A 381 -6.38 9.65 24.34
N GLN A 382 -6.44 10.62 23.41
CA GLN A 382 -5.33 10.91 22.50
C GLN A 382 -4.12 11.46 23.26
N ARG A 383 -4.33 12.31 24.27
CA ARG A 383 -3.25 12.82 25.13
C ARG A 383 -2.59 11.70 25.92
N GLU A 384 -3.37 10.75 26.42
CA GLU A 384 -2.87 9.59 27.15
C GLU A 384 -2.04 8.67 26.24
N LEU A 385 -2.56 8.34 25.05
CA LEU A 385 -1.88 7.48 24.07
C LEU A 385 -0.55 8.06 23.56
N PHE A 386 -0.46 9.38 23.44
CA PHE A 386 0.71 10.08 22.90
C PHE A 386 1.40 10.97 23.93
N ILE A 387 1.38 10.58 25.21
CA ILE A 387 1.92 11.39 26.32
C ILE A 387 3.41 11.76 26.16
N PHE A 388 4.17 10.95 25.43
CA PHE A 388 5.58 11.19 25.13
C PHE A 388 5.81 12.06 23.90
N ASP A 389 4.75 12.52 23.23
CA ASP A 389 4.86 13.42 22.08
C ASP A 389 5.16 14.86 22.53
N PRO A 390 6.17 15.53 21.95
CA PRO A 390 6.49 16.92 22.24
C PRO A 390 5.31 17.88 22.12
N HIS A 391 4.32 17.56 21.28
CA HIS A 391 3.12 18.38 21.11
C HIS A 391 2.33 18.58 22.40
N PHE A 392 2.17 17.52 23.19
CA PHE A 392 1.38 17.56 24.43
C PHE A 392 2.19 18.00 25.64
N GLN A 393 3.52 17.85 25.61
CA GLN A 393 4.39 18.39 26.65
C GLN A 393 4.42 19.93 26.65
N LEU A 394 4.35 20.57 25.48
CA LEU A 394 4.32 22.03 25.33
C LEU A 394 2.99 22.69 25.71
N GLN A 395 1.90 21.93 25.79
CA GLN A 395 0.58 22.44 26.21
C GLN A 395 0.32 22.29 27.72
N ALA A 396 1.16 21.54 28.42
CA ALA A 396 1.06 21.32 29.87
C ALA A 396 1.86 22.34 30.70
N THR A 397 2.62 23.22 30.03
CA THR A 397 3.32 24.40 30.57
C THR A 397 2.68 25.66 30.05
#